data_AF-A0A5C3Q0F8-F1
#
_entry.id   AF-A0A5C3Q0F8-F1
#
_cell.length_a   1.000
_cell.length_b   1.000
_cell.length_c   1.000
_cell.angle_alpha   90.00
_cell.angle_beta   90.00
_cell.angle_gamma   90.00
#
_symmetry.space_group_name_H-M   'P 1'
#
loop_
_entity.id
_entity.type
_entity.pdbx_description
1 polymer ?
#
loop_
_entity_poly.entity_id
_entity_poly.type
_entity_poly.pdbx_seq_one_letter_code
_entity_poly.pdbx_strand_id
1 'polypeptide(L)' 'YRSINSPRQTIKIHQEVIPSSGAMGSPRVLMPSGIGPADVLQAAGGDVQVNSPGVGQHLQDHLVRGHVF' A
#
# COMPACT_ATOMS: atom_id res chain seq x y z
N TYR A 1 -6.81 20.20 -3.70
CA TYR A 1 -7.85 19.37 -4.33
C TYR A 1 -7.35 18.98 -5.72
N ARG A 2 -7.17 17.69 -6.02
CA ARG A 2 -6.56 17.21 -7.29
C ARG A 2 -7.62 17.21 -8.39
N SER A 3 -7.32 17.79 -9.55
CA SER A 3 -8.19 17.67 -10.72
C SER A 3 -8.15 16.22 -11.23
N ILE A 4 -9.30 15.66 -11.59
CA ILE A 4 -9.43 14.26 -12.04
C ILE A 4 -8.55 13.92 -13.27
N ASN A 5 -8.10 14.95 -14.00
CA ASN A 5 -7.25 14.85 -15.18
C ASN A 5 -5.83 15.37 -14.97
N SER A 6 -5.36 15.54 -13.73
CA SER A 6 -3.97 15.94 -13.50
C SER A 6 -3.00 14.89 -14.06
N PRO A 7 -2.01 15.29 -14.88
CA PRO A 7 -1.06 14.34 -15.47
C PRO A 7 -0.27 13.61 -14.39
N ARG A 8 0.16 12.37 -14.69
CA ARG A 8 1.03 11.60 -13.80
C ARG A 8 2.37 12.34 -13.68
N GLN A 9 2.80 12.58 -12.45
CA GLN A 9 4.11 13.17 -12.15
C GLN A 9 5.04 12.10 -11.61
N THR A 10 6.31 12.19 -12.01
CA THR A 10 7.38 11.31 -11.52
C THR A 10 8.46 12.20 -10.93
N ILE A 11 8.79 11.98 -9.67
CA ILE A 11 9.87 12.70 -8.96
C ILE A 11 10.97 11.69 -8.69
N LYS A 12 12.19 12.01 -9.12
CA LYS A 12 13.39 11.21 -8.83
C LYS A 12 14.09 11.78 -7.61
N ILE A 13 14.67 10.90 -6.80
CA ILE A 13 15.44 11.25 -5.61
C ILE A 13 16.80 10.55 -5.66
N HIS A 14 17.80 11.13 -5.01
CA HIS A 14 19.17 10.59 -4.97
C HIS A 14 19.48 9.83 -3.68
N GLN A 15 18.51 9.76 -2.76
CA GLN A 15 18.62 9.07 -1.48
C GLN A 15 17.59 7.94 -1.39
N GLU A 16 16.67 8.03 -0.44
CA GLU A 16 15.69 7.00 -0.13
C GLU A 16 14.26 7.53 -0.26
N VAL A 17 13.34 6.63 -0.56
CA VAL A 17 11.89 6.88 -0.49
C VAL A 17 11.36 6.21 0.76
N ILE A 18 10.79 6.99 1.67
CA ILE A 18 10.21 6.47 2.92
C ILE A 18 8.68 6.45 2.80
N PRO A 19 8.04 5.27 2.66
CA PRO A 19 6.59 5.16 2.62
C PRO A 19 5.98 5.34 4.02
N SER A 20 5.33 6.49 4.22
CA SER A 20 4.73 6.88 5.51
C SER A 20 3.21 7.06 5.43
N SER A 21 2.53 6.29 4.58
CA SER A 21 1.08 6.42 4.34
C SER A 21 0.21 5.67 5.37
N GLY A 22 0.78 5.28 6.51
CA GLY A 22 0.08 4.58 7.60
C GLY A 22 -0.23 3.11 7.30
N ALA A 23 -0.85 2.43 8.26
CA ALA A 23 -1.10 0.98 8.23
C ALA A 23 -1.88 0.51 6.99
N MET A 24 -2.79 1.33 6.46
CA MET A 24 -3.56 1.02 5.25
C MET A 24 -2.90 1.56 3.97
N GLY A 25 -2.29 2.75 4.03
CA GLY A 25 -1.78 3.41 2.84
C GLY A 25 -0.43 2.86 2.40
N SER A 26 0.48 2.55 3.32
CA SER A 26 1.81 2.01 2.97
C SER A 26 1.73 0.69 2.20
N PRO A 27 0.96 -0.34 2.62
CA PRO A 27 0.80 -1.55 1.81
C PRO A 27 0.12 -1.26 0.46
N ARG A 28 -0.79 -0.28 0.39
CA ARG A 28 -1.43 0.14 -0.86
C ARG A 28 -0.47 0.84 -1.84
N VAL A 29 0.65 1.36 -1.37
CA VAL A 29 1.74 1.90 -2.22
C VAL A 29 2.71 0.79 -2.64
N LEU A 30 3.05 -0.13 -1.72
CA LEU A 30 4.03 -1.19 -1.97
C LEU A 30 3.53 -2.26 -2.94
N MET A 31 2.30 -2.77 -2.75
CA MET A 31 1.77 -3.86 -3.59
C MET A 31 1.70 -3.52 -5.08
N PRO A 32 1.12 -2.40 -5.55
CA PRO A 32 1.13 -2.05 -6.97
C PRO A 32 2.53 -1.68 -7.50
N SER A 33 3.52 -1.50 -6.62
CA SER A 33 4.93 -1.36 -6.98
C SER A 33 5.64 -2.72 -7.10
N GLY A 34 4.91 -3.83 -6.97
CA GLY A 34 5.43 -5.20 -7.08
C GLY A 34 6.07 -5.75 -5.80
N ILE A 35 5.80 -5.13 -4.64
CA ILE A 35 6.34 -5.54 -3.34
C ILE A 35 5.19 -6.05 -2.45
N GLY A 36 5.10 -7.36 -2.27
CA GLY A 36 4.02 -8.00 -1.50
C GLY A 36 3.94 -9.52 -1.67
N PRO A 37 2.86 -10.17 -1.18
CA PRO A 37 2.67 -11.61 -1.34
C PRO A 37 2.57 -11.99 -2.82
N ALA A 38 3.45 -12.90 -3.28
CA ALA A 38 3.56 -13.24 -4.70
C ALA A 38 2.25 -13.76 -5.31
N ASP A 39 1.50 -14.58 -4.59
CA ASP A 39 0.22 -15.14 -5.01
C ASP A 39 -0.84 -14.05 -5.22
N VAL A 40 -0.93 -13.09 -4.28
CA VAL A 40 -1.84 -11.95 -4.37
C VAL A 40 -1.49 -11.04 -5.56
N LEU A 41 -0.20 -10.75 -5.73
CA LEU A 41 0.28 -9.91 -6.84
C LEU A 41 0.03 -10.58 -8.21
N GLN A 42 0.33 -11.87 -8.33
CA GLN A 42 0.08 -12.64 -9.55
C GLN A 42 -1.42 -12.75 -9.87
N ALA A 43 -2.26 -13.00 -8.87
CA ALA A 43 -3.71 -13.06 -9.04
C ALA A 43 -4.30 -11.71 -9.51
N ALA A 44 -3.66 -10.59 -9.12
CA ALA A 44 -4.02 -9.25 -9.58
C ALA A 44 -3.42 -8.87 -10.96
N GLY A 45 -2.65 -9.76 -11.60
CA GLY A 45 -1.96 -9.51 -12.87
C GLY A 45 -0.76 -8.56 -12.76
N GLY A 46 -0.20 -8.39 -11.56
CA GLY A 46 0.96 -7.55 -11.31
C GLY A 46 2.29 -8.32 -11.30
N ASP A 47 3.38 -7.59 -11.59
CA ASP A 47 4.74 -8.13 -11.48
C ASP A 47 5.17 -8.31 -10.02
N VAL A 48 5.85 -9.42 -9.73
CA VAL A 48 6.45 -9.68 -8.41
C VAL A 48 7.92 -9.26 -8.45
N GLN A 49 8.22 -8.05 -7.98
CA GLN A 49 9.61 -7.58 -7.81
C GLN A 49 10.23 -8.13 -6.53
N VAL A 50 9.46 -8.12 -5.43
CA VAL A 50 9.88 -8.64 -4.14
C VAL A 50 8.71 -9.41 -3.53
N ASN A 51 8.90 -10.72 -3.33
CA ASN A 51 7.95 -11.55 -2.60
C ASN A 51 8.09 -11.28 -1.10
N SER A 52 7.21 -10.43 -0.56
CA SER A 52 7.16 -10.07 0.85
C SER A 52 5.78 -10.40 1.43
N PRO A 53 5.59 -11.62 1.96
CA PRO A 53 4.26 -12.12 2.34
C PRO A 53 3.64 -11.36 3.52
N GLY A 54 4.42 -10.61 4.30
CA GLY A 54 3.91 -9.81 5.43
C GLY A 54 3.27 -8.48 5.03
N VAL A 55 3.47 -7.99 3.79
CA VAL A 55 2.92 -6.70 3.34
C VAL A 55 1.40 -6.78 3.27
N GLY A 56 0.73 -5.83 3.92
CA GLY A 56 -0.73 -5.77 3.98
C GLY A 56 -1.36 -6.81 4.93
N GLN A 57 -0.56 -7.65 5.58
CA GLN A 57 -0.99 -8.60 6.59
C GLN A 57 -0.81 -8.03 8.00
N HIS A 58 -1.27 -8.77 9.01
CA HIS A 58 -1.12 -8.43 10.43
C HIS A 58 -1.74 -7.09 10.83
N LEU A 59 -2.78 -6.62 10.14
CA LEU A 59 -3.57 -5.48 10.61
C LEU A 59 -4.24 -5.88 11.93
N GLN A 60 -3.91 -5.14 12.98
CA GLN A 60 -4.52 -5.23 14.29
C GLN A 60 -5.19 -3.90 14.58
N ASP A 61 -6.43 -3.97 15.02
CA ASP A 61 -7.21 -2.81 15.42
C ASP A 61 -8.00 -3.15 16.69
N HIS A 62 -8.39 -2.11 17.42
CA HIS A 62 -9.20 -2.26 18.61
C HIS A 62 -10.67 -2.01 18.25
N LEU A 63 -11.44 -3.10 18.14
CA LEU A 63 -12.87 -3.01 17.87
C LEU A 63 -13.58 -2.34 19.07
N VAL A 64 -14.17 -1.18 18.83
CA VAL A 64 -14.97 -0.45 19.83
C VAL A 64 -16.45 -0.61 19.51
N ARG A 65 -17.24 -1.04 20.50
CA ARG A 65 -18.71 -1.05 20.42
C ARG A 65 -19.25 0.19 21.13
N GLY A 66 -19.98 1.03 20.41
CA GLY A 66 -20.73 2.13 21.01
C GLY A 66 -21.89 1.60 21.85
N HIS A 67 -21.95 1.95 23.13
CA HIS A 67 -23.13 1.78 23.96
C HIS A 67 -23.87 3.11 24.02
N VAL A 68 -25.18 3.08 23.80
CA VAL A 68 -26.07 4.24 23.95
C VAL A 68 -27.14 3.83 24.97
N PHE A 69 -27.35 4.64 25.99
CA PHE A 69 -28.41 4.46 27.00
C PHE A 69 -29.71 5.11 26.54
#